data_AF-A0A849I2U9-F1
#
_entry.id   AF-A0A849I2U9-F1
#
_cell.length_a   1.000
_cell.length_b   1.000
_cell.length_c   1.000
_cell.angle_alpha   90.00
_cell.angle_beta   90.00
_cell.angle_gamma   90.00
#
_symmetry.space_group_name_H-M   'P 1'
#
loop_
_entity.id
_entity.type
_entity.pdbx_description
1 polymer ?
#
loop_
_entity_poly.entity_id
_entity_poly.type
_entity_poly.pdbx_seq_one_letter_code
_entity_poly.pdbx_strand_id
1 'polypeptide(L)'
;MGDEQKGEDPTTLELEEKIAELLGLERALFFSSATMANQVAVRLLCEAGNELIGAENCHIFTSESGGVAIHSGVMRRAISTKTGVFTAEDLRNAYST
;
A
#
# COMPACT_ATOMS: atom_id res chain seq x y z
N MET A 1 6.45 -6.05 27.04
CA MET A 1 5.80 -4.72 27.02
C MET A 1 6.90 -3.69 27.06
N GLY A 2 7.35 -3.25 25.89
CA GLY A 2 8.32 -2.16 25.73
C GLY A 2 7.64 -0.99 25.02
N ASP A 3 8.29 0.17 25.04
CA ASP A 3 7.86 1.35 24.29
C ASP A 3 8.32 1.24 22.83
N GLU A 4 7.40 0.94 21.91
CA GLU A 4 7.71 0.77 20.48
C GLU A 4 8.29 2.04 19.86
N GLN A 5 7.84 3.24 20.27
CA GLN A 5 8.36 4.50 19.75
C GLN A 5 9.83 4.74 20.11
N LYS A 6 10.30 4.11 21.19
CA LYS A 6 11.70 4.15 21.63
C LYS A 6 12.50 2.95 21.16
N GLY A 7 11.90 2.02 20.43
CA GLY A 7 12.55 0.76 20.02
C GLY A 7 12.83 -0.18 21.21
N GLU A 8 12.00 -0.13 22.25
CA GLU A 8 12.19 -0.93 23.47
C GLU A 8 11.36 -2.22 23.46
N ASP A 9 10.53 -2.47 22.43
CA ASP A 9 9.81 -3.74 22.28
C ASP A 9 10.61 -4.74 21.44
N PRO A 10 11.31 -5.71 22.06
CA PRO A 10 12.14 -6.67 21.34
C PRO A 10 11.31 -7.58 20.42
N THR A 11 10.03 -7.82 20.73
CA THR A 11 9.20 -8.75 19.93
C THR A 11 8.85 -8.13 18.59
N THR A 12 8.53 -6.83 18.58
CA THR A 12 8.24 -6.09 17.36
C THR A 12 9.50 -6.00 16.49
N LEU A 13 10.64 -5.67 17.10
CA LEU A 13 11.92 -5.57 16.39
C LEU A 13 12.33 -6.90 15.76
N GLU A 14 12.25 -8.02 16.49
CA GLU A 14 12.56 -9.35 15.96
C GLU A 14 11.64 -9.73 14.79
N LEU A 15 10.35 -9.37 14.86
CA LEU A 15 9.41 -9.59 13.77
C LEU A 15 9.77 -8.77 12.53
N GLU A 16 10.03 -7.48 12.71
CA GLU A 16 10.39 -6.57 11.62
C GLU A 16 11.70 -6.98 10.95
N GLU A 17 12.74 -7.32 11.72
CA GLU A 17 14.02 -7.81 11.20
C GLU A 17 13.83 -9.09 10.39
N LYS A 18 13.11 -10.08 10.94
CA LYS A 18 12.83 -11.34 10.24
C LYS A 18 12.09 -11.12 8.92
N ILE A 19 11.12 -10.21 8.88
CA ILE A 19 10.35 -9.93 7.65
C ILE A 19 11.19 -9.14 6.64
N ALA A 20 12.03 -8.21 7.10
CA ALA A 20 12.97 -7.49 6.24
C ALA A 20 13.94 -8.48 5.57
N GLU A 21 14.53 -9.40 6.34
CA GLU A 21 15.39 -10.46 5.82
C GLU A 21 14.67 -11.38 4.83
N LEU A 22 13.45 -11.82 5.17
CA LEU A 22 12.64 -12.71 4.31
C LEU A 22 12.32 -12.08 2.94
N LEU A 23 12.07 -10.77 2.91
CA LEU A 23 11.72 -10.04 1.69
C LEU A 23 12.94 -9.44 0.98
N GLY A 24 14.13 -9.54 1.57
CA GLY A 24 15.35 -8.91 1.03
C GLY A 24 15.31 -7.38 1.04
N LEU A 25 14.59 -6.79 1.99
CA LEU A 25 14.47 -5.34 2.18
C LEU A 25 15.36 -4.86 3.33
N GLU A 26 15.73 -3.58 3.32
CA GLU A 26 16.58 -2.99 4.36
C GLU A 26 15.86 -2.95 5.73
N ARG A 27 14.55 -2.66 5.73
CA ARG A 27 13.71 -2.52 6.92
C ARG A 27 12.28 -2.97 6.62
N ALA A 28 11.56 -3.36 7.67
CA ALA A 28 10.12 -3.53 7.69
C ALA A 28 9.55 -2.77 8.88
N LEU A 29 8.25 -2.45 8.82
CA LEU A 29 7.51 -1.84 9.93
C LEU A 29 6.23 -2.64 10.19
N PHE A 30 5.95 -2.90 11.45
CA PHE A 30 4.72 -3.53 11.89
C PHE A 30 3.60 -2.49 11.97
N PHE A 31 2.45 -2.82 11.35
CA PHE A 31 1.25 -2.00 11.42
C PHE A 31 0.10 -2.79 12.04
N SER A 32 -0.77 -2.07 12.75
CA SER A 32 -1.96 -2.66 13.38
C SER A 32 -2.99 -3.21 12.38
N SER A 33 -2.91 -2.80 11.11
CA SER A 33 -3.74 -3.34 10.02
C SER A 33 -3.09 -3.16 8.65
N ALA A 34 -3.48 -4.01 7.69
CA ALA A 34 -3.06 -3.88 6.29
C ALA A 34 -3.57 -2.56 5.65
N THR A 35 -4.77 -2.09 6.03
CA THR A 35 -5.27 -0.78 5.58
C THR A 35 -4.34 0.35 6.00
N MET A 36 -3.88 0.37 7.26
CA MET A 36 -2.93 1.39 7.71
C MET A 36 -1.61 1.32 6.94
N ALA A 37 -1.07 0.11 6.74
CA ALA A 37 0.15 -0.08 5.96
C ALA A 37 0.01 0.43 4.52
N ASN A 38 -1.11 0.12 3.84
CA ASN A 38 -1.39 0.59 2.48
C ASN A 38 -1.51 2.12 2.42
N GLN A 39 -2.23 2.74 3.36
CA GLN A 39 -2.40 4.20 3.39
C GLN A 39 -1.06 4.91 3.64
N VAL A 40 -0.22 4.39 4.52
CA VAL A 40 1.14 4.91 4.74
C VAL A 40 1.99 4.75 3.48
N ALA A 41 1.96 3.59 2.83
CA ALA A 41 2.68 3.36 1.58
C ALA A 41 2.26 4.36 0.49
N VAL A 42 0.95 4.57 0.30
CA VAL A 42 0.44 5.56 -0.68
C VAL A 42 0.87 6.97 -0.30
N ARG A 43 0.86 7.34 0.98
CA ARG A 43 1.27 8.68 1.41
C ARG A 43 2.76 8.94 1.19
N LEU A 44 3.61 7.91 1.31
CA LEU A 44 5.06 7.98 1.09
C LEU A 44 5.44 7.95 -0.39
N LEU A 45 4.71 7.19 -1.20
CA LEU A 45 5.05 6.94 -2.61
C LEU A 45 4.31 7.85 -3.60
N CYS A 46 3.36 8.65 -3.13
CA CYS A 46 2.56 9.52 -3.99
C CYS A 46 2.43 10.94 -3.42
N GLU A 47 2.24 11.89 -4.33
CA GLU A 47 1.87 13.27 -4.03
C GLU A 47 0.37 13.51 -4.28
N ALA A 48 -0.18 14.55 -3.65
CA ALA A 48 -1.56 14.96 -3.90
C ALA A 48 -1.76 15.29 -5.39
N GLY A 49 -2.85 14.81 -5.97
CA GLY A 49 -3.14 14.92 -7.40
C GLY A 49 -2.50 13.81 -8.26
N ASN A 50 -1.65 12.94 -7.71
CA ASN A 50 -1.22 11.73 -8.41
C ASN A 50 -2.38 10.73 -8.59
N GLU A 51 -2.16 9.75 -9.47
CA GLU A 51 -3.09 8.64 -9.69
C GLU A 51 -2.51 7.33 -9.14
N LEU A 52 -3.28 6.65 -8.29
CA LEU A 52 -3.02 5.26 -7.92
C LEU A 52 -3.74 4.36 -8.91
N ILE A 53 -2.97 3.57 -9.65
CA ILE A 53 -3.49 2.64 -10.64
C ILE A 53 -3.60 1.25 -10.02
N GLY A 54 -4.73 0.58 -10.24
CA GLY A 54 -4.95 -0.76 -9.71
C GLY A 54 -6.14 -1.47 -10.36
N ALA A 55 -6.27 -2.77 -10.11
CA ALA A 55 -7.46 -3.51 -10.49
C ALA A 55 -8.70 -2.94 -9.79
N GLU A 56 -9.84 -2.89 -10.49
CA GLU A 56 -11.07 -2.30 -9.97
C GLU A 56 -11.56 -2.94 -8.66
N ASN A 57 -11.24 -4.22 -8.46
CA ASN A 57 -11.64 -5.03 -7.31
C ASN A 57 -10.56 -5.12 -6.21
N CYS A 58 -9.47 -4.34 -6.29
CA CYS A 58 -8.42 -4.39 -5.27
C CYS A 58 -8.93 -3.87 -3.91
N HIS A 59 -8.30 -4.34 -2.82
CA HIS A 59 -8.72 -4.02 -1.46
C HIS A 59 -8.69 -2.51 -1.17
N ILE A 60 -7.65 -1.82 -1.65
CA ILE A 60 -7.46 -0.38 -1.49
C ILE A 60 -8.64 0.42 -2.06
N PHE A 61 -9.21 -0.02 -3.19
CA PHE A 61 -10.32 0.69 -3.83
C PHE A 61 -11.69 0.34 -3.27
N THR A 62 -11.87 -0.88 -2.77
CA THR A 62 -13.20 -1.40 -2.40
C THR A 62 -13.48 -1.41 -0.91
N SER A 63 -12.45 -1.56 -0.08
CA SER A 63 -12.59 -1.92 1.35
C SER A 63 -11.87 -0.96 2.30
N GLU A 64 -11.23 0.10 1.79
CA GLU A 64 -10.52 1.10 2.60
C GLU A 64 -11.23 2.47 2.63
N SER A 65 -12.53 2.47 2.34
CA SER A 65 -13.42 3.65 2.48
C SER A 65 -12.94 4.92 1.75
N GLY A 66 -12.25 4.76 0.62
CA GLY A 66 -11.68 5.87 -0.13
C GLY A 66 -10.49 6.56 0.54
N GLY A 67 -9.82 5.88 1.47
CA GLY A 67 -8.73 6.44 2.29
C GLY A 67 -7.64 7.15 1.48
N VAL A 68 -7.30 6.65 0.30
CA VAL A 68 -6.24 7.27 -0.54
C VAL A 68 -6.57 8.69 -0.98
N ALA A 69 -7.85 8.98 -1.21
CA ALA A 69 -8.31 10.33 -1.55
C ALA A 69 -8.33 11.23 -0.29
N ILE A 70 -8.79 10.69 0.83
CA ILE A 70 -8.96 11.44 2.10
C ILE A 70 -7.60 11.77 2.74
N HIS A 71 -6.69 10.81 2.80
CA HIS A 71 -5.43 10.93 3.55
C HIS A 71 -4.27 11.45 2.69
N SER A 72 -4.31 11.21 1.38
CA SER A 72 -3.18 11.52 0.48
C SER A 72 -3.54 12.42 -0.69
N GLY A 73 -4.83 12.75 -0.89
CA GLY A 73 -5.27 13.54 -2.05
C GLY A 73 -5.02 12.83 -3.39
N VAL A 74 -4.91 11.49 -3.37
CA VAL A 74 -4.58 10.66 -4.54
C VAL A 74 -5.86 10.20 -5.22
N MET A 75 -5.89 10.32 -6.54
CA MET A 75 -7.00 9.87 -7.37
C MET A 75 -6.84 8.39 -7.71
N ARG A 76 -7.96 7.67 -7.84
CA ARG A 76 -7.96 6.26 -8.22
C ARG A 76 -8.16 6.11 -9.72
N ARG A 77 -7.28 5.35 -10.39
CA ARG A 77 -7.42 4.90 -11.78
C ARG A 77 -7.62 3.39 -11.79
N ALA A 78 -8.87 2.97 -11.86
CA ALA A 78 -9.21 1.55 -11.89
C ALA A 78 -9.06 0.96 -13.30
N ILE A 79 -8.42 -0.20 -13.39
CA ILE A 79 -8.41 -1.05 -14.58
C ILE A 79 -9.40 -2.18 -14.36
N SER A 80 -10.39 -2.31 -15.25
CA SER A 80 -11.38 -3.39 -15.16
C SER A 80 -10.73 -4.73 -15.52
N THR A 81 -10.96 -5.74 -14.68
CA THR A 81 -10.43 -7.09 -14.90
C THR A 81 -11.31 -8.12 -14.19
N LYS A 82 -11.53 -9.26 -14.86
CA LYS A 82 -12.32 -10.37 -14.30
C LYS A 82 -11.56 -11.16 -13.23
N THR A 83 -10.23 -11.12 -13.25
CA THR A 83 -9.38 -11.96 -12.38
C THR A 83 -8.76 -11.18 -11.22
N GLY A 84 -8.88 -9.85 -11.22
CA GLY A 84 -8.13 -8.98 -10.30
C GLY A 84 -6.67 -8.76 -10.68
N VAL A 85 -6.22 -9.37 -11.78
CA VAL A 85 -4.88 -9.17 -12.36
C VAL A 85 -5.05 -8.53 -13.73
N PHE A 86 -4.39 -7.40 -13.95
CA PHE A 86 -4.34 -6.73 -15.25
C PHE A 86 -2.97 -6.93 -15.89
N THR A 87 -2.94 -6.92 -17.22
CA THR A 87 -1.71 -7.05 -17.99
C THR A 87 -1.05 -5.68 -18.21
N ALA A 88 0.22 -5.69 -18.62
CA ALA A 88 0.89 -4.47 -19.04
C ALA A 88 0.20 -3.78 -20.24
N GLU A 89 -0.52 -4.54 -21.06
CA GLU A 89 -1.29 -3.99 -22.18
C GLU A 89 -2.54 -3.26 -21.70
N ASP A 90 -3.27 -3.83 -20.73
CA ASP A 90 -4.41 -3.17 -20.10
C ASP A 90 -3.99 -1.84 -19.45
N LEU A 91 -2.80 -1.82 -18.83
CA LEU A 91 -2.21 -0.61 -18.26
C LEU A 91 -1.91 0.44 -19.34
N ARG A 92 -1.31 0.04 -20.47
CA ARG A 92 -1.03 0.96 -21.59
C ARG A 92 -2.32 1.53 -22.19
N ASN A 93 -3.34 0.68 -22.38
CA ASN A 93 -4.64 1.08 -22.91
C ASN A 93 -5.36 2.09 -22.00
N ALA A 94 -5.15 2.02 -20.69
CA ALA A 94 -5.70 3.01 -19.75
C ALA A 94 -5.14 4.43 -19.95
N TYR A 95 -4.03 4.60 -20.66
CA TYR A 95 -3.36 5.88 -20.94
C TYR A 95 -3.22 6.23 -22.43
N SER A 96 -3.63 5.33 -23.33
CA SER A 96 -3.58 5.56 -24.77
C SER A 96 -4.83 6.34 -25.19
N THR A 97 -4.68 7.65 -25.41
CA THR A 97 -5.72 8.50 -26.04
C THR A 97 -5.54 8.51 -27.55
#